data_AF-A0A932WI47-F1
#
_entry.id   AF-A0A932WI47-F1
#
_cell.length_a   1.000
_cell.length_b   1.000
_cell.length_c   1.000
_cell.angle_alpha   90.00
_cell.angle_beta   90.00
_cell.angle_gamma   90.00
#
_symmetry.space_group_name_H-M   'P 1'
#
loop_
_entity.id
_entity.type
_entity.pdbx_description
1 polymer ?
#
loop_
_entity_poly.entity_id
_entity_poly.type
_entity_poly.pdbx_seq_one_letter_code
_entity_poly.pdbx_strand_id
1 'polypeptide(L)'
;MEAVQQYLRHIEDEFKTGHAQEHSYRPALKAFFEAITKLRVVNEPKGSAHGRPDFIFVRGDVPIAWSEAKDLHVNLEKIQKSEQMARYYGYPNLILTNGLEFRFFRNGQPYGNPIIVATKHGDAIVSVPETHELFARTLADFVADTVDTIRSAEHLAKIMGGKARRLRDNIVEMLDPAFDGTRGDIMNIMDVLKTKLIHDLSVPQFADLYAQTLVYGLFVARYYDDTPDTFSRAEARDKIPASNHLLQQFFDHIAGTNFEKRLSFIVDELCDVFVHSNVHDLVHGLYQQMSMDEQTHDPIIHFYEDFLREYDPKLRMDRGVFYTPLPIVRYIVRSVDALLKEHFGLVDGLADRSTIEWTFTEQGKKSKRMIDRVQMLDPAVGTGTFLNEIVRTIHKKFEGQEGSWPAYVNDHLILRLHGFELMMASYTIAHLKLGMTLAETGVKNLKKRLRIFLTNSLEEAPEKDDTLFASLGLQGALTEEAQLAHEVKRDYPIMVVLGNPPYSVSSQNASVEIGTDGKKRKTWIGKLLDDYKKDLNEKKLNLDDDYIKFLRFSHHLIEKNGQGIIAMITNNSFVNGLTHRRMRECLIKTFDDIYLLDLHGDSKRKEKAPDGGKDEK
;
A
#
# COMPACT_ATOMS: atom_id res chain seq x y z
N MET A 1 22.25 -6.74 -42.76
CA MET A 1 22.06 -6.04 -44.06
C MET A 1 21.12 -6.82 -44.97
N GLU A 2 21.49 -8.01 -45.44
CA GLU A 2 20.67 -8.80 -46.39
C GLU A 2 19.27 -9.15 -45.84
N ALA A 3 19.17 -9.52 -44.56
CA ALA A 3 17.88 -9.83 -43.92
C ALA A 3 16.92 -8.62 -43.83
N VAL A 4 17.43 -7.40 -43.60
CA VAL A 4 16.60 -6.17 -43.52
C VAL A 4 16.08 -5.82 -44.91
N GLN A 5 16.93 -5.93 -45.93
CA GLN A 5 16.54 -5.67 -47.32
C GLN A 5 15.52 -6.69 -47.84
N GLN A 6 15.71 -7.98 -47.52
CA GLN A 6 14.76 -9.02 -47.87
C GLN A 6 13.41 -8.80 -47.17
N TYR A 7 13.43 -8.43 -45.89
CA TYR A 7 12.24 -8.05 -45.13
C TYR A 7 11.48 -6.89 -45.79
N LEU A 8 12.18 -5.79 -46.10
CA LEU A 8 11.56 -4.62 -46.71
C LEU A 8 10.98 -4.92 -48.10
N ARG A 9 11.61 -5.79 -48.90
CA ARG A 9 11.04 -6.25 -50.17
C ARG A 9 9.71 -6.97 -49.97
N HIS A 10 9.62 -7.89 -48.99
CA HIS A 10 8.36 -8.57 -48.69
C HIS A 10 7.27 -7.61 -48.22
N ILE A 11 7.62 -6.61 -47.38
CA ILE A 11 6.66 -5.58 -46.97
C ILE A 11 6.19 -4.75 -48.16
N GLU A 12 7.10 -4.38 -49.08
CA GLU A 12 6.78 -3.62 -50.29
C GLU A 12 5.90 -4.42 -51.26
N ASP A 13 6.19 -5.71 -51.45
CA ASP A 13 5.41 -6.60 -52.31
C ASP A 13 3.97 -6.75 -51.80
N GLU A 14 3.79 -6.99 -50.49
CA GLU A 14 2.46 -7.04 -49.87
C GLU A 14 1.74 -5.69 -49.96
N PHE A 15 2.45 -4.58 -49.71
CA PHE A 15 1.86 -3.24 -49.78
C PHE A 15 1.37 -2.89 -51.20
N LYS A 16 2.12 -3.27 -52.25
CA LYS A 16 1.75 -3.04 -53.66
C LYS A 16 0.49 -3.79 -54.10
N THR A 17 0.07 -4.83 -53.39
CA THR A 17 -1.18 -5.55 -53.70
C THR A 17 -2.42 -4.67 -53.52
N GLY A 18 -2.34 -3.61 -52.69
CA GLY A 18 -3.47 -2.76 -52.33
C GLY A 18 -4.52 -3.44 -51.43
N HIS A 19 -4.32 -4.70 -51.06
CA HIS A 19 -5.24 -5.49 -50.23
C HIS A 19 -4.67 -5.83 -48.84
N ALA A 20 -3.40 -5.52 -48.59
CA ALA A 20 -2.73 -5.84 -47.34
C ALA A 20 -3.29 -5.04 -46.15
N GLN A 21 -3.71 -5.78 -45.12
CA GLN A 21 -4.03 -5.26 -43.78
C GLN A 21 -2.89 -5.57 -42.79
N GLU A 22 -2.97 -5.05 -41.57
CA GLU A 22 -1.98 -5.26 -40.49
C GLU A 22 -1.44 -6.71 -40.39
N HIS A 23 -2.31 -7.72 -40.47
CA HIS A 23 -1.92 -9.12 -40.32
C HIS A 23 -1.06 -9.65 -41.48
N SER A 24 -1.18 -9.06 -42.67
CA SER A 24 -0.47 -9.47 -43.90
C SER A 24 1.04 -9.28 -43.77
N TYR A 25 1.48 -8.31 -42.94
CA TYR A 25 2.90 -8.01 -42.72
C TYR A 25 3.55 -8.88 -41.63
N ARG A 26 2.74 -9.52 -40.79
CA ARG A 26 3.23 -10.28 -39.62
C ARG A 26 4.13 -11.49 -39.99
N PRO A 27 3.87 -12.26 -41.06
CA PRO A 27 4.78 -13.33 -41.49
C PRO A 27 6.18 -12.82 -41.86
N ALA A 28 6.28 -11.68 -42.55
CA ALA A 28 7.56 -11.06 -42.91
C ALA A 28 8.31 -10.59 -41.65
N LEU A 29 7.60 -9.96 -40.70
CA LEU A 29 8.15 -9.56 -39.40
C LEU A 29 8.68 -10.76 -38.61
N LYS A 30 7.91 -11.85 -38.51
CA LYS A 30 8.34 -13.08 -37.83
C LYS A 30 9.64 -13.63 -38.42
N ALA A 31 9.67 -13.83 -39.75
CA ALA A 31 10.83 -14.37 -40.45
C ALA A 31 12.06 -13.47 -40.24
N PHE A 32 11.86 -12.16 -40.29
CA PHE A 32 12.91 -11.18 -40.03
C PHE A 32 13.45 -11.26 -38.59
N PHE A 33 12.56 -11.28 -37.58
CA PHE A 33 12.95 -11.40 -36.18
C PHE A 33 13.74 -12.68 -35.91
N GLU A 34 13.30 -13.83 -36.43
CA GLU A 34 14.03 -15.11 -36.30
C GLU A 34 15.39 -15.05 -36.99
N ALA A 35 15.47 -14.43 -38.17
CA ALA A 35 16.70 -14.32 -38.93
C ALA A 35 17.79 -13.50 -38.21
N ILE A 36 17.41 -12.40 -37.55
CA ILE A 36 18.35 -11.52 -36.83
C ILE A 36 18.69 -12.11 -35.45
N THR A 37 17.68 -12.45 -34.67
CA THR A 37 17.86 -12.81 -33.25
C THR A 37 18.34 -14.24 -33.04
N LYS A 38 18.15 -15.12 -34.04
CA LYS A 38 18.34 -16.57 -33.92
C LYS A 38 17.46 -17.23 -32.84
N LEU A 39 16.44 -16.52 -32.36
CA LEU A 39 15.46 -17.03 -31.42
C LEU A 39 14.25 -17.59 -32.15
N ARG A 40 13.50 -18.45 -31.47
CA ARG A 40 12.18 -18.87 -31.95
C ARG A 40 11.20 -17.73 -31.68
N VAL A 41 10.44 -17.30 -32.70
CA VAL A 41 9.44 -16.25 -32.55
C VAL A 41 8.05 -16.84 -32.78
N VAL A 42 7.15 -16.62 -31.83
CA VAL A 42 5.76 -17.05 -31.92
C VAL A 42 4.91 -15.83 -32.25
N ASN A 43 4.19 -15.89 -33.37
CA ASN A 43 3.15 -14.94 -33.73
C ASN A 43 1.80 -15.45 -33.19
N GLU A 44 0.99 -14.58 -32.60
CA GLU A 44 -0.30 -14.89 -31.99
C GLU A 44 -0.22 -16.01 -30.95
N PRO A 45 0.55 -15.79 -29.86
CA PRO A 45 0.61 -16.75 -28.76
C PRO A 45 -0.78 -16.97 -28.16
N LYS A 46 -1.04 -18.18 -27.64
CA LYS A 46 -2.30 -18.49 -26.93
C LYS A 46 -2.59 -17.43 -25.87
N GLY A 47 -3.77 -16.79 -25.97
CA GLY A 47 -4.22 -15.72 -25.07
C GLY A 47 -4.01 -14.28 -25.59
N SER A 48 -3.56 -14.08 -26.82
CA SER A 48 -3.37 -12.75 -27.44
C SER A 48 -4.63 -11.87 -27.46
N ALA A 49 -5.81 -12.47 -27.68
CA ALA A 49 -7.09 -11.76 -27.77
C ALA A 49 -7.48 -10.95 -26.51
N HIS A 50 -6.84 -11.19 -25.35
CA HIS A 50 -7.20 -10.58 -24.06
C HIS A 50 -6.01 -9.95 -23.29
N GLY A 51 -4.94 -9.54 -23.97
CA GLY A 51 -3.92 -8.65 -23.36
C GLY A 51 -2.47 -9.12 -23.41
N ARG A 52 -2.08 -9.87 -24.45
CA ARG A 52 -0.66 -10.17 -24.75
C ARG A 52 -0.24 -9.55 -26.09
N PRO A 53 1.01 -9.08 -26.22
CA PRO A 53 1.54 -8.58 -27.49
C PRO A 53 1.51 -9.63 -28.62
N ASP A 54 1.49 -9.16 -29.87
CA ASP A 54 1.38 -10.00 -31.08
C ASP A 54 2.50 -11.04 -31.24
N PHE A 55 3.72 -10.73 -30.80
CA PHE A 55 4.88 -11.61 -30.91
C PHE A 55 5.53 -11.91 -29.57
N ILE A 56 6.06 -13.13 -29.43
CA ILE A 56 6.92 -13.56 -28.32
C ILE A 56 8.22 -14.15 -28.85
N PHE A 57 9.35 -13.69 -28.31
CA PHE A 57 10.69 -14.21 -28.57
C PHE A 57 11.05 -15.22 -27.48
N VAL A 58 11.45 -16.44 -27.86
CA VAL A 58 11.67 -17.55 -26.92
C VAL A 58 13.10 -18.08 -27.04
N ARG A 59 13.75 -18.25 -25.88
CA ARG A 59 15.03 -18.95 -25.73
C ARG A 59 14.77 -20.26 -24.98
N GLY A 60 14.86 -21.39 -25.68
CA GLY A 60 14.37 -22.67 -25.16
C GLY A 60 12.85 -22.63 -25.00
N ASP A 61 12.36 -22.72 -23.76
CA ASP A 61 10.94 -22.58 -23.41
C ASP A 61 10.61 -21.25 -22.69
N VAL A 62 11.60 -20.37 -22.52
CA VAL A 62 11.46 -19.12 -21.74
C VAL A 62 11.21 -17.92 -22.69
N PRO A 63 10.10 -17.17 -22.52
CA PRO A 63 9.88 -15.88 -23.17
C PRO A 63 10.88 -14.83 -22.69
N ILE A 64 11.57 -14.14 -23.61
CA ILE A 64 12.59 -13.13 -23.27
C ILE A 64 12.30 -11.73 -23.81
N ALA A 65 11.41 -11.62 -24.81
CA ALA A 65 10.96 -10.35 -25.36
C ALA A 65 9.58 -10.48 -26.02
N TRP A 66 8.91 -9.34 -26.17
CA TRP A 66 7.59 -9.23 -26.78
C TRP A 66 7.59 -8.14 -27.84
N SER A 67 6.75 -8.28 -28.86
CA SER A 67 6.50 -7.19 -29.80
C SER A 67 5.02 -7.00 -30.09
N GLU A 68 4.58 -5.75 -30.08
CA GLU A 68 3.28 -5.33 -30.58
C GLU A 68 3.47 -4.71 -31.96
N ALA A 69 2.75 -5.20 -32.95
CA ALA A 69 2.77 -4.67 -34.30
C ALA A 69 1.49 -3.87 -34.60
N LYS A 70 1.64 -2.88 -35.47
CA LYS A 70 0.55 -2.06 -36.01
C LYS A 70 0.67 -1.98 -37.51
N ASP A 71 -0.39 -1.52 -38.16
CA ASP A 71 -0.39 -1.25 -39.59
C ASP A 71 0.62 -0.13 -39.96
N LEU A 72 1.18 -0.16 -41.17
CA LEU A 72 2.29 0.67 -41.66
C LEU A 72 2.07 2.18 -41.51
N HIS A 73 0.81 2.61 -41.51
CA HIS A 73 0.42 4.03 -41.47
C HIS A 73 0.13 4.54 -40.06
N VAL A 74 0.18 3.67 -39.05
CA VAL A 74 -0.12 4.03 -37.66
C VAL A 74 1.04 4.84 -37.06
N ASN A 75 0.69 5.99 -36.45
CA ASN A 75 1.64 6.83 -35.73
C ASN A 75 1.96 6.20 -34.35
N LEU A 76 3.20 5.75 -34.17
CA LEU A 76 3.61 5.06 -32.95
C LEU A 76 3.68 5.97 -31.73
N GLU A 77 3.95 7.28 -31.87
CA GLU A 77 3.92 8.23 -30.73
C GLU A 77 2.55 8.32 -30.08
N LYS A 78 1.49 8.25 -30.88
CA LYS A 78 0.11 8.22 -30.38
C LYS A 78 -0.18 6.90 -29.67
N ILE A 79 0.27 5.78 -30.24
CA ILE A 79 0.06 4.44 -29.67
C ILE A 79 0.79 4.26 -28.34
N GLN A 80 1.99 4.82 -28.20
CA GLN A 80 2.74 4.81 -26.94
C GLN A 80 1.95 5.35 -25.74
N LYS A 81 1.00 6.26 -25.97
CA LYS A 81 0.16 6.89 -24.93
C LYS A 81 -1.19 6.19 -24.75
N SER A 82 -1.42 5.08 -25.44
CA SER A 82 -2.68 4.32 -25.34
C SER A 82 -2.76 3.49 -24.05
N GLU A 83 -3.99 3.20 -23.61
CA GLU A 83 -4.24 2.27 -22.49
C GLU A 83 -3.72 0.85 -22.79
N GLN A 84 -3.68 0.45 -24.06
CA GLN A 84 -3.08 -0.82 -24.47
C GLN A 84 -1.58 -0.85 -24.14
N MET A 85 -0.83 0.17 -24.55
CA MET A 85 0.60 0.25 -24.27
C MET A 85 0.92 0.40 -22.78
N ALA A 86 0.06 1.10 -22.02
CA ALA A 86 0.20 1.20 -20.57
C ALA A 86 0.25 -0.18 -19.88
N ARG A 87 -0.49 -1.17 -20.42
CA ARG A 87 -0.45 -2.56 -19.94
C ARG A 87 0.84 -3.29 -20.35
N TYR A 88 1.38 -2.98 -21.52
CA TYR A 88 2.55 -3.66 -22.07
C TYR A 88 3.89 -3.16 -21.53
N TYR A 89 3.95 -1.95 -20.97
CA TYR A 89 5.18 -1.47 -20.31
C TYR A 89 5.61 -2.31 -19.09
N GLY A 90 4.76 -3.22 -18.61
CA GLY A 90 5.14 -4.22 -17.62
C GLY A 90 5.93 -5.41 -18.16
N TYR A 91 6.15 -5.52 -19.49
CA TYR A 91 7.04 -6.52 -20.06
C TYR A 91 8.50 -6.02 -20.03
N PRO A 92 9.46 -6.91 -19.69
CA PRO A 92 10.84 -6.49 -19.49
C PRO A 92 11.55 -6.07 -20.78
N ASN A 93 11.21 -6.68 -21.92
CA ASN A 93 11.70 -6.27 -23.23
C ASN A 93 10.50 -6.20 -24.19
N LEU A 94 10.11 -4.98 -24.59
CA LEU A 94 8.98 -4.73 -25.48
C LEU A 94 9.43 -3.97 -26.73
N ILE A 95 8.97 -4.41 -27.90
CA ILE A 95 9.17 -3.74 -29.18
C ILE A 95 7.82 -3.28 -29.72
N LEU A 96 7.63 -1.97 -29.87
CA LEU A 96 6.48 -1.41 -30.60
C LEU A 96 6.91 -1.10 -32.03
N THR A 97 6.17 -1.59 -33.01
CA THR A 97 6.49 -1.35 -34.42
C THR A 97 5.26 -1.22 -35.30
N ASN A 98 5.38 -0.46 -36.38
CA ASN A 98 4.44 -0.49 -37.51
C ASN A 98 5.05 -1.20 -38.73
N GLY A 99 6.17 -1.91 -38.58
CA GLY A 99 6.92 -2.56 -39.64
C GLY A 99 7.96 -1.68 -40.33
N LEU A 100 7.88 -0.34 -40.23
CA LEU A 100 8.84 0.59 -40.83
C LEU A 100 9.65 1.36 -39.77
N GLU A 101 9.03 1.62 -38.63
CA GLU A 101 9.60 2.22 -37.43
C GLU A 101 9.58 1.21 -36.28
N PHE A 102 10.67 1.15 -35.53
CA PHE A 102 10.84 0.26 -34.38
C PHE A 102 11.22 1.06 -33.15
N ARG A 103 10.44 0.89 -32.08
CA ARG A 103 10.69 1.51 -30.78
C ARG A 103 10.91 0.43 -29.74
N PHE A 104 12.06 0.47 -29.11
CA PHE A 104 12.47 -0.50 -28.11
C PHE A 104 12.20 0.04 -26.72
N PHE A 105 11.71 -0.82 -25.84
CA PHE A 105 11.48 -0.50 -24.45
C PHE A 105 12.05 -1.59 -23.58
N ARG A 106 12.97 -1.22 -22.70
CA ARG A 106 13.46 -2.12 -21.65
C ARG A 106 12.83 -1.70 -20.35
N ASN A 107 12.09 -2.62 -19.73
CA ASN A 107 11.29 -2.40 -18.54
C ASN A 107 10.47 -1.10 -18.72
N GLY A 108 9.64 -1.00 -19.76
CA GLY A 108 8.81 0.19 -19.99
C GLY A 108 9.51 1.53 -20.31
N GLN A 109 10.84 1.62 -20.28
CA GLN A 109 11.61 2.83 -20.61
C GLN A 109 12.18 2.74 -22.03
N PRO A 110 12.23 3.86 -22.79
CA PRO A 110 12.84 3.85 -24.12
C PRO A 110 14.28 3.33 -24.08
N TYR A 111 14.55 2.29 -24.86
CA TYR A 111 15.87 1.73 -25.06
C TYR A 111 16.46 2.33 -26.34
N GLY A 112 17.14 3.45 -26.18
CA GLY A 112 17.66 4.24 -27.31
C GLY A 112 16.58 5.02 -28.06
N ASN A 113 16.96 5.56 -29.21
CA ASN A 113 16.05 6.33 -30.08
C ASN A 113 15.24 5.40 -30.99
N PRO A 114 14.02 5.79 -31.41
CA PRO A 114 13.30 5.10 -32.48
C PRO A 114 14.17 4.89 -33.71
N ILE A 115 14.10 3.69 -34.29
CA ILE A 115 14.87 3.34 -35.48
C ILE A 115 13.90 3.20 -36.65
N ILE A 116 14.10 4.01 -37.68
CA ILE A 116 13.29 4.02 -38.90
C ILE A 116 14.09 3.32 -40.00
N VAL A 117 13.63 2.16 -40.45
CA VAL A 117 14.30 1.35 -41.49
C VAL A 117 13.79 1.65 -42.90
N ALA A 118 12.60 2.25 -42.98
CA ALA A 118 11.97 2.72 -44.21
C ALA A 118 10.90 3.77 -43.92
N THR A 119 10.55 4.59 -44.90
CA THR A 119 9.44 5.56 -44.81
C THR A 119 8.44 5.33 -45.93
N LYS A 120 7.16 5.57 -45.64
CA LYS A 120 6.10 5.52 -46.65
C LYS A 120 5.97 6.88 -47.34
N HIS A 121 6.10 6.91 -48.66
CA HIS A 121 5.85 8.08 -49.50
C HIS A 121 4.78 7.74 -50.54
N GLY A 122 3.51 8.06 -50.23
CA GLY A 122 2.38 7.67 -51.07
C GLY A 122 2.26 6.15 -51.17
N ASP A 123 2.36 5.62 -52.39
CA ASP A 123 2.29 4.19 -52.70
C ASP A 123 3.68 3.51 -52.78
N ALA A 124 4.73 4.20 -52.32
CA ALA A 124 6.08 3.65 -52.27
C ALA A 124 6.61 3.53 -50.83
N ILE A 125 7.37 2.47 -50.58
CA ILE A 125 8.17 2.29 -49.36
C ILE A 125 9.62 2.59 -49.71
N VAL A 126 10.16 3.64 -49.10
CA VAL A 126 11.54 4.10 -49.34
C VAL A 126 12.42 3.59 -48.21
N SER A 127 13.34 2.68 -48.53
CA SER A 127 14.32 2.17 -47.57
C SER A 127 15.25 3.28 -47.07
N VAL A 128 15.69 3.18 -45.81
CA VAL A 128 16.70 4.04 -45.18
C VAL A 128 17.94 3.19 -44.84
N PRO A 129 18.83 2.90 -45.82
CA PRO A 129 19.91 1.91 -45.66
C PRO A 129 20.89 2.19 -44.51
N GLU A 130 21.12 3.47 -44.20
CA GLU A 130 22.02 3.92 -43.15
C GLU A 130 21.61 3.47 -41.75
N THR A 131 20.34 3.12 -41.52
CA THR A 131 19.86 2.62 -40.22
C THR A 131 19.86 1.09 -40.12
N HIS A 132 20.08 0.36 -41.22
CA HIS A 132 19.90 -1.10 -41.26
C HIS A 132 20.90 -1.84 -40.37
N GLU A 133 22.17 -1.39 -40.36
CA GLU A 133 23.19 -1.99 -39.52
C GLU A 133 22.94 -1.71 -38.04
N LEU A 134 22.59 -0.46 -37.71
CA LEU A 134 22.22 -0.07 -36.36
C LEU A 134 21.02 -0.88 -35.86
N PHE A 135 19.95 -0.98 -36.67
CA PHE A 135 18.76 -1.74 -36.33
C PHE A 135 19.07 -3.21 -36.05
N ALA A 136 19.83 -3.87 -36.93
CA ALA A 136 20.17 -5.28 -36.77
C ALA A 136 20.98 -5.53 -35.49
N ARG A 137 21.93 -4.63 -35.17
CA ARG A 137 22.69 -4.69 -33.92
C ARG A 137 21.81 -4.44 -32.70
N THR A 138 21.06 -3.34 -32.69
CA THR A 138 20.15 -3.01 -31.58
C THR A 138 19.14 -4.12 -31.32
N LEU A 139 18.54 -4.71 -32.35
CA LEU A 139 17.59 -5.81 -32.18
C LEU A 139 18.27 -7.05 -31.59
N ALA A 140 19.49 -7.39 -32.05
CA ALA A 140 20.25 -8.52 -31.53
C ALA A 140 20.69 -8.28 -30.07
N ASP A 141 21.26 -7.11 -29.76
CA ASP A 141 21.70 -6.73 -28.42
C ASP A 141 20.51 -6.66 -27.44
N PHE A 142 19.39 -6.09 -27.90
CA PHE A 142 18.19 -5.92 -27.10
C PHE A 142 17.64 -7.24 -26.55
N VAL A 143 17.70 -8.31 -27.36
CA VAL A 143 17.26 -9.65 -26.95
C VAL A 143 18.39 -10.53 -26.40
N ALA A 144 19.65 -10.14 -26.58
CA ALA A 144 20.82 -10.86 -26.07
C ALA A 144 21.09 -10.51 -24.60
N ASP A 145 20.99 -9.24 -24.24
CA ASP A 145 21.11 -8.74 -22.87
C ASP A 145 20.12 -9.45 -21.94
N THR A 146 20.62 -9.89 -20.78
CA THR A 146 19.76 -10.24 -19.66
C THR A 146 18.96 -9.01 -19.24
N VAL A 147 17.69 -9.21 -18.84
CA VAL A 147 16.86 -8.14 -18.30
C VAL A 147 17.66 -7.38 -17.24
N ASP A 148 17.95 -6.10 -17.50
CA ASP A 148 18.67 -5.26 -16.57
C ASP A 148 17.92 -5.24 -15.24
N THR A 149 18.68 -5.35 -14.14
CA THR A 149 18.14 -5.21 -12.78
C THR A 149 17.32 -3.93 -12.70
N ILE A 150 16.12 -3.99 -12.12
CA ILE A 150 15.33 -2.79 -11.85
C ILE A 150 16.08 -1.98 -10.79
N ARG A 151 16.68 -0.86 -11.22
CA ARG A 151 17.53 0.01 -10.39
C ARG A 151 16.81 1.27 -9.89
N SER A 152 15.53 1.46 -10.24
CA SER A 152 14.74 2.63 -9.83
C SER A 152 13.51 2.19 -9.04
N ALA A 153 13.34 2.80 -7.87
CA ALA A 153 12.20 2.57 -6.99
C ALA A 153 10.90 3.12 -7.60
N GLU A 154 10.95 4.33 -8.20
CA GLU A 154 9.82 4.91 -8.94
C GLU A 154 9.33 3.97 -10.05
N HIS A 155 10.28 3.35 -10.74
CA HIS A 155 9.95 2.44 -11.82
C HIS A 155 9.32 1.13 -11.31
N LEU A 156 9.89 0.52 -10.27
CA LEU A 156 9.28 -0.64 -9.63
C LEU A 156 7.85 -0.33 -9.16
N ALA A 157 7.64 0.84 -8.55
CA ALA A 157 6.33 1.32 -8.12
C ALA A 157 5.33 1.43 -9.29
N LYS A 158 5.77 1.91 -10.46
CA LYS A 158 4.94 1.98 -11.67
C LYS A 158 4.51 0.60 -12.18
N ILE A 159 5.44 -0.37 -12.24
CA ILE A 159 5.12 -1.75 -12.65
C ILE A 159 4.11 -2.35 -11.67
N MET A 160 4.40 -2.25 -10.37
CA MET A 160 3.52 -2.72 -9.30
C MET A 160 2.13 -2.11 -9.39
N GLY A 161 2.01 -0.79 -9.59
CA GLY A 161 0.73 -0.10 -9.74
C GLY A 161 -0.07 -0.59 -10.95
N GLY A 162 0.59 -0.83 -12.08
CA GLY A 162 -0.02 -1.42 -13.27
C GLY A 162 -0.54 -2.84 -13.04
N LYS A 163 0.24 -3.71 -12.37
CA LYS A 163 -0.18 -5.08 -12.03
C LYS A 163 -1.34 -5.07 -11.03
N ALA A 164 -1.29 -4.20 -10.03
CA ALA A 164 -2.37 -4.05 -9.05
C ALA A 164 -3.69 -3.60 -9.70
N ARG A 165 -3.67 -2.62 -10.63
CA ARG A 165 -4.89 -2.24 -11.38
C ARG A 165 -5.45 -3.41 -12.17
N ARG A 166 -4.58 -4.16 -12.86
CA ARG A 166 -4.99 -5.36 -13.61
C ARG A 166 -5.66 -6.37 -12.67
N LEU A 167 -5.06 -6.67 -11.51
CA LEU A 167 -5.66 -7.55 -10.50
C LEU A 167 -7.04 -7.05 -10.06
N ARG A 168 -7.14 -5.76 -9.67
CA ARG A 168 -8.40 -5.13 -9.26
C ARG A 168 -9.48 -5.29 -10.32
N ASP A 169 -9.20 -4.92 -11.57
CA ASP A 169 -10.19 -4.94 -12.64
C ASP A 169 -10.69 -6.38 -12.91
N ASN A 170 -9.79 -7.37 -12.81
CA ASN A 170 -10.14 -8.78 -12.92
C ASN A 170 -11.04 -9.23 -11.75
N ILE A 171 -10.75 -8.79 -10.52
CA ILE A 171 -11.56 -9.12 -9.34
C ILE A 171 -12.96 -8.48 -9.43
N VAL A 172 -13.05 -7.23 -9.88
CA VAL A 172 -14.34 -6.55 -10.11
C VAL A 172 -15.18 -7.33 -11.12
N GLU A 173 -14.57 -7.73 -12.24
CA GLU A 173 -15.25 -8.55 -13.26
C GLU A 173 -15.71 -9.90 -12.70
N MET A 174 -14.87 -10.58 -11.91
CA MET A 174 -15.21 -11.88 -11.32
C MET A 174 -16.36 -11.80 -10.30
N LEU A 175 -16.50 -10.65 -9.62
CA LEU A 175 -17.57 -10.40 -8.66
C LEU A 175 -18.85 -9.83 -9.32
N ASP A 176 -18.85 -9.63 -10.63
CA ASP A 176 -20.05 -9.27 -11.36
C ASP A 176 -21.07 -10.45 -11.30
N PRO A 177 -22.35 -10.19 -10.97
CA PRO A 177 -23.39 -11.22 -11.01
C PRO A 177 -23.54 -11.92 -12.37
N ALA A 178 -23.22 -11.24 -13.47
CA ALA A 178 -23.26 -11.77 -14.82
C ALA A 178 -22.03 -12.63 -15.20
N PHE A 179 -21.00 -12.67 -14.35
CA PHE A 179 -19.80 -13.45 -14.62
C PHE A 179 -20.09 -14.96 -14.61
N ASP A 180 -19.75 -15.64 -15.70
CA ASP A 180 -20.01 -17.07 -15.93
C ASP A 180 -18.81 -17.98 -15.63
N GLY A 181 -17.67 -17.39 -15.21
CA GLY A 181 -16.45 -18.12 -14.88
C GLY A 181 -16.30 -18.54 -13.42
N THR A 182 -15.17 -19.17 -13.10
CA THR A 182 -14.79 -19.55 -11.73
C THR A 182 -14.37 -18.32 -10.92
N ARG A 183 -14.91 -18.20 -9.70
CA ARG A 183 -14.63 -17.08 -8.78
C ARG A 183 -13.55 -17.40 -7.73
N GLY A 184 -13.08 -18.65 -7.66
CA GLY A 184 -12.28 -19.16 -6.55
C GLY A 184 -12.94 -18.88 -5.20
N ASP A 185 -12.12 -18.57 -4.19
CA ASP A 185 -12.59 -18.19 -2.85
C ASP A 185 -12.85 -16.68 -2.69
N ILE A 186 -12.76 -15.89 -3.75
CA ILE A 186 -12.76 -14.41 -3.68
C ILE A 186 -14.05 -13.87 -3.04
N MET A 187 -15.19 -14.44 -3.42
CA MET A 187 -16.49 -14.03 -2.87
C MET A 187 -16.59 -14.33 -1.37
N ASN A 188 -16.12 -15.51 -0.95
CA ASN A 188 -16.08 -15.89 0.46
C ASN A 188 -15.18 -14.95 1.27
N ILE A 189 -14.01 -14.58 0.72
CA ILE A 189 -13.09 -13.64 1.37
C ILE A 189 -13.73 -12.25 1.51
N MET A 190 -14.43 -11.78 0.48
CA MET A 190 -15.17 -10.53 0.53
C MET A 190 -16.24 -10.55 1.63
N ASP A 191 -17.02 -11.63 1.72
CA ASP A 191 -18.09 -11.77 2.72
C ASP A 191 -17.55 -11.78 4.15
N VAL A 192 -16.43 -12.47 4.38
CA VAL A 192 -15.74 -12.48 5.68
C VAL A 192 -15.21 -11.09 6.03
N LEU A 193 -14.50 -10.42 5.11
CA LEU A 193 -14.01 -9.06 5.36
C LEU A 193 -15.15 -8.10 5.68
N LYS A 194 -16.25 -8.21 4.93
CA LYS A 194 -17.43 -7.36 5.13
C LYS A 194 -18.09 -7.61 6.47
N THR A 195 -18.16 -8.86 6.91
CA THR A 195 -18.83 -9.21 8.17
C THR A 195 -17.94 -8.97 9.39
N LYS A 196 -16.61 -9.10 9.27
CA LYS A 196 -15.68 -9.06 10.40
C LYS A 196 -14.91 -7.76 10.57
N LEU A 197 -14.63 -7.03 9.48
CA LEU A 197 -13.73 -5.87 9.51
C LEU A 197 -14.35 -4.57 8.98
N ILE A 198 -15.09 -4.61 7.86
CA ILE A 198 -15.58 -3.40 7.17
C ILE A 198 -17.01 -3.63 6.67
N HIS A 199 -18.01 -3.27 7.47
CA HIS A 199 -19.42 -3.59 7.21
C HIS A 199 -19.99 -3.03 5.90
N ASP A 200 -19.53 -1.86 5.48
CA ASP A 200 -19.98 -1.16 4.28
C ASP A 200 -19.12 -1.42 3.03
N LEU A 201 -18.30 -2.47 3.05
CA LEU A 201 -17.39 -2.81 1.95
C LEU A 201 -18.13 -3.08 0.64
N SER A 202 -17.90 -2.22 -0.35
CA SER A 202 -18.37 -2.39 -1.74
C SER A 202 -17.42 -3.26 -2.57
N VAL A 203 -17.90 -3.80 -3.70
CA VAL A 203 -17.09 -4.62 -4.62
C VAL A 203 -15.84 -3.88 -5.11
N PRO A 204 -15.89 -2.62 -5.58
CA PRO A 204 -14.68 -1.91 -6.00
C PRO A 204 -13.68 -1.70 -4.84
N GLN A 205 -14.17 -1.36 -3.65
CA GLN A 205 -13.32 -1.19 -2.46
C GLN A 205 -12.64 -2.50 -2.05
N PHE A 206 -13.36 -3.62 -2.11
CA PHE A 206 -12.80 -4.95 -1.85
C PHE A 206 -11.73 -5.31 -2.89
N ALA A 207 -12.01 -5.10 -4.18
CA ALA A 207 -11.05 -5.38 -5.25
C ALA A 207 -9.76 -4.56 -5.10
N ASP A 208 -9.89 -3.28 -4.74
CA ASP A 208 -8.75 -2.43 -4.42
C ASP A 208 -7.93 -2.96 -3.24
N LEU A 209 -8.62 -3.31 -2.14
CA LEU A 209 -7.98 -3.82 -0.93
C LEU A 209 -7.22 -5.11 -1.24
N TYR A 210 -7.85 -6.06 -1.92
CA TYR A 210 -7.23 -7.35 -2.27
C TYR A 210 -6.00 -7.15 -3.18
N ALA A 211 -6.13 -6.35 -4.24
CA ALA A 211 -5.05 -6.13 -5.20
C ALA A 211 -3.84 -5.42 -4.56
N GLN A 212 -4.08 -4.39 -3.75
CA GLN A 212 -3.00 -3.68 -3.04
C GLN A 212 -2.31 -4.60 -2.02
N THR A 213 -3.08 -5.38 -1.26
CA THR A 213 -2.54 -6.30 -0.25
C THR A 213 -1.63 -7.34 -0.89
N LEU A 214 -2.03 -7.89 -2.03
CA LEU A 214 -1.24 -8.86 -2.76
C LEU A 214 0.07 -8.24 -3.26
N VAL A 215 0.00 -7.12 -3.96
CA VAL A 215 1.20 -6.50 -4.54
C VAL A 215 2.17 -6.00 -3.47
N TYR A 216 1.67 -5.41 -2.38
CA TYR A 216 2.52 -5.00 -1.26
C TYR A 216 3.04 -6.15 -0.44
N GLY A 217 2.26 -7.21 -0.25
CA GLY A 217 2.74 -8.39 0.45
C GLY A 217 3.88 -9.07 -0.29
N LEU A 218 3.84 -9.12 -1.63
CA LEU A 218 4.97 -9.60 -2.44
C LEU A 218 6.20 -8.70 -2.29
N PHE A 219 6.02 -7.38 -2.28
CA PHE A 219 7.10 -6.44 -2.04
C PHE A 219 7.73 -6.66 -0.66
N VAL A 220 6.93 -6.80 0.40
CA VAL A 220 7.41 -7.11 1.75
C VAL A 220 8.15 -8.44 1.78
N ALA A 221 7.57 -9.48 1.18
CA ALA A 221 8.19 -10.79 1.14
C ALA A 221 9.54 -10.74 0.41
N ARG A 222 9.62 -10.04 -0.73
CA ARG A 222 10.87 -9.85 -1.47
C ARG A 222 11.89 -9.02 -0.70
N TYR A 223 11.46 -8.05 0.11
CA TYR A 223 12.35 -7.27 0.96
C TYR A 223 13.06 -8.14 2.02
N TYR A 224 12.35 -9.11 2.58
CA TYR A 224 12.89 -10.07 3.57
C TYR A 224 13.51 -11.31 2.92
N ASP A 225 13.54 -11.38 1.59
CA ASP A 225 14.07 -12.50 0.85
C ASP A 225 15.58 -12.37 0.62
N ASP A 226 16.32 -13.37 1.08
CA ASP A 226 17.76 -13.51 0.93
C ASP A 226 18.17 -14.39 -0.27
N THR A 227 17.21 -14.89 -1.07
CA THR A 227 17.48 -15.63 -2.31
C THR A 227 17.29 -14.75 -3.54
N PRO A 228 18.36 -14.15 -4.11
CA PRO A 228 18.22 -13.17 -5.18
C PRO A 228 17.75 -13.77 -6.52
N ASP A 229 18.07 -15.04 -6.80
CA ASP A 229 17.90 -15.65 -8.12
C ASP A 229 16.51 -16.24 -8.38
N THR A 230 15.69 -16.37 -7.34
CA THR A 230 14.33 -16.94 -7.41
C THR A 230 13.37 -16.10 -6.60
N PHE A 231 12.10 -16.09 -7.04
CA PHE A 231 11.01 -15.54 -6.26
C PHE A 231 9.68 -16.04 -6.84
N SER A 232 8.83 -16.59 -5.98
CA SER A 232 7.57 -17.22 -6.36
C SER A 232 6.52 -16.96 -5.29
N ARG A 233 5.27 -17.33 -5.56
CA ARG A 233 4.18 -17.23 -4.56
C ARG A 233 4.47 -18.06 -3.30
N ALA A 234 5.09 -19.23 -3.46
CA ALA A 234 5.45 -20.09 -2.34
C ALA A 234 6.58 -19.48 -1.51
N GLU A 235 7.63 -18.97 -2.17
CA GLU A 235 8.70 -18.24 -1.48
C GLU A 235 8.17 -17.00 -0.78
N ALA A 236 7.30 -16.23 -1.44
CA ALA A 236 6.71 -15.04 -0.83
C ALA A 236 5.97 -15.36 0.47
N ARG A 237 5.21 -16.46 0.48
CA ARG A 237 4.53 -16.98 1.66
C ARG A 237 5.48 -17.34 2.80
N ASP A 238 6.62 -17.95 2.48
CA ASP A 238 7.64 -18.33 3.49
C ASP A 238 8.47 -17.14 4.00
N LYS A 239 8.64 -16.08 3.17
CA LYS A 239 9.46 -14.89 3.51
C LYS A 239 8.69 -13.79 4.25
N ILE A 240 7.36 -13.84 4.32
CA ILE A 240 6.60 -12.89 5.13
C ILE A 240 6.91 -13.09 6.62
N PRO A 241 7.27 -12.03 7.37
CA PRO A 241 7.60 -12.15 8.79
C PRO A 241 6.47 -12.74 9.64
N ALA A 242 6.82 -13.64 10.57
CA ALA A 242 5.89 -14.25 11.53
C ALA A 242 5.23 -13.23 12.47
N SER A 243 5.73 -12.00 12.53
CA SER A 243 5.12 -10.91 13.28
C SER A 243 3.83 -10.36 12.67
N ASN A 244 3.52 -10.69 11.41
CA ASN A 244 2.29 -10.29 10.70
C ASN A 244 1.51 -11.54 10.23
N HIS A 245 0.77 -12.14 11.16
CA HIS A 245 0.05 -13.39 10.95
C HIS A 245 -1.07 -13.28 9.90
N LEU A 246 -1.81 -12.16 9.85
CA LEU A 246 -2.83 -11.95 8.82
C LEU A 246 -2.24 -12.00 7.40
N LEU A 247 -1.11 -11.31 7.19
CA LEU A 247 -0.46 -11.31 5.88
C LEU A 247 0.10 -12.68 5.51
N GLN A 248 0.63 -13.44 6.49
CA GLN A 248 1.03 -14.84 6.25
C GLN A 248 -0.15 -15.70 5.79
N GLN A 249 -1.29 -15.65 6.49
CA GLN A 249 -2.48 -16.42 6.09
C GLN A 249 -3.06 -15.96 4.76
N PHE A 250 -2.93 -14.68 4.42
CA PHE A 250 -3.29 -14.19 3.09
C PHE A 250 -2.41 -14.84 2.02
N PHE A 251 -1.11 -14.96 2.25
CA PHE A 251 -0.20 -15.58 1.30
C PHE A 251 -0.25 -17.12 1.28
N ASP A 252 -0.67 -17.77 2.37
CA ASP A 252 -1.08 -19.18 2.36
C ASP A 252 -2.19 -19.40 1.31
N HIS A 253 -3.18 -18.51 1.26
CA HIS A 253 -4.23 -18.55 0.25
C HIS A 253 -3.68 -18.29 -1.18
N ILE A 254 -2.82 -17.29 -1.37
CA ILE A 254 -2.23 -16.97 -2.68
C ILE A 254 -1.34 -18.11 -3.24
N ALA A 255 -0.59 -18.78 -2.36
CA ALA A 255 0.24 -19.92 -2.71
C ALA A 255 -0.56 -21.23 -2.89
N GLY A 256 -1.80 -21.27 -2.38
CA GLY A 256 -2.66 -22.44 -2.40
C GLY A 256 -3.12 -22.88 -3.80
N THR A 257 -3.43 -24.16 -3.94
CA THR A 257 -3.88 -24.77 -5.21
C THR A 257 -5.23 -24.25 -5.70
N ASN A 258 -6.04 -23.70 -4.80
CA ASN A 258 -7.37 -23.15 -5.10
C ASN A 258 -7.32 -21.68 -5.55
N PHE A 259 -6.12 -21.07 -5.60
CA PHE A 259 -5.97 -19.71 -6.08
C PHE A 259 -6.32 -19.62 -7.58
N GLU A 260 -7.11 -18.61 -7.94
CA GLU A 260 -7.67 -18.50 -9.28
C GLU A 260 -6.57 -18.34 -10.35
N LYS A 261 -6.61 -19.18 -11.38
CA LYS A 261 -5.57 -19.23 -12.43
C LYS A 261 -5.41 -17.91 -13.17
N ARG A 262 -6.55 -17.23 -13.42
CA ARG A 262 -6.54 -15.91 -14.08
C ARG A 262 -5.72 -14.89 -13.31
N LEU A 263 -5.82 -14.89 -11.98
CA LEU A 263 -5.05 -14.03 -11.11
C LEU A 263 -3.61 -14.53 -10.98
N SER A 264 -3.39 -15.84 -10.88
CA SER A 264 -2.06 -16.44 -10.72
C SER A 264 -1.09 -16.00 -11.80
N PHE A 265 -1.52 -15.89 -13.06
CA PHE A 265 -0.64 -15.38 -14.12
C PHE A 265 -0.14 -13.95 -13.88
N ILE A 266 -0.99 -13.07 -13.35
CA ILE A 266 -0.59 -11.68 -13.06
C ILE A 266 0.37 -11.63 -11.87
N VAL A 267 0.14 -12.49 -10.89
CA VAL A 267 0.99 -12.63 -9.70
C VAL A 267 2.36 -13.20 -10.07
N ASP A 268 2.39 -14.26 -10.88
CA ASP A 268 3.62 -14.89 -11.34
C ASP A 268 4.45 -13.91 -12.20
N GLU A 269 3.80 -13.15 -13.10
CA GLU A 269 4.46 -12.06 -13.84
C GLU A 269 5.09 -11.02 -12.90
N LEU A 270 4.47 -10.73 -11.76
CA LEU A 270 5.02 -9.79 -10.78
C LEU A 270 6.14 -10.42 -9.95
N CYS A 271 6.07 -11.72 -9.66
CA CYS A 271 7.18 -12.45 -9.04
C CYS A 271 8.44 -12.40 -9.93
N ASP A 272 8.29 -12.60 -11.23
CA ASP A 272 9.39 -12.49 -12.20
C ASP A 272 10.02 -11.08 -12.19
N VAL A 273 9.20 -10.03 -12.09
CA VAL A 273 9.68 -8.65 -11.93
C VAL A 273 10.51 -8.50 -10.65
N PHE A 274 10.09 -9.13 -9.54
CA PHE A 274 10.81 -9.10 -8.27
C PHE A 274 12.13 -9.88 -8.30
N VAL A 275 12.24 -10.97 -9.07
CA VAL A 275 13.53 -11.65 -9.32
C VAL A 275 14.55 -10.67 -9.89
N HIS A 276 14.12 -9.83 -10.83
CA HIS A 276 14.96 -8.80 -11.45
C HIS A 276 15.03 -7.48 -10.66
N SER A 277 14.44 -7.40 -9.46
CA SER A 277 14.47 -6.22 -8.59
C SER A 277 15.21 -6.53 -7.31
N ASN A 278 16.30 -5.82 -7.01
CA ASN A 278 16.86 -5.86 -5.66
C ASN A 278 16.07 -4.91 -4.76
N VAL A 279 14.94 -5.38 -4.23
CA VAL A 279 14.05 -4.58 -3.37
C VAL A 279 14.79 -4.06 -2.13
N HIS A 280 15.66 -4.89 -1.55
CA HIS A 280 16.46 -4.49 -0.39
C HIS A 280 17.35 -3.29 -0.72
N ASP A 281 18.14 -3.36 -1.80
CA ASP A 281 19.02 -2.27 -2.23
C ASP A 281 18.24 -1.05 -2.72
N LEU A 282 17.09 -1.23 -3.37
CA LEU A 282 16.24 -0.12 -3.81
C LEU A 282 15.73 0.68 -2.62
N VAL A 283 15.27 0.00 -1.57
CA VAL A 283 14.80 0.64 -0.33
C VAL A 283 15.98 1.27 0.41
N HIS A 284 17.07 0.54 0.64
CA HIS A 284 18.23 1.04 1.39
C HIS A 284 19.04 2.11 0.63
N GLY A 285 19.09 2.06 -0.70
CA GLY A 285 19.73 3.07 -1.54
C GLY A 285 19.03 4.44 -1.45
N LEU A 286 17.69 4.44 -1.40
CA LEU A 286 16.91 5.64 -1.09
C LEU A 286 17.22 6.16 0.33
N TYR A 287 17.35 5.27 1.33
CA TYR A 287 17.76 5.66 2.69
C TYR A 287 19.11 6.37 2.73
N GLN A 288 20.13 5.88 2.03
CA GLN A 288 21.46 6.50 2.05
C GLN A 288 21.47 7.86 1.36
N GLN A 289 20.77 8.01 0.23
CA GLN A 289 20.67 9.29 -0.48
C GLN A 289 19.89 10.35 0.30
N MET A 290 18.87 9.94 1.07
CA MET A 290 17.99 10.87 1.80
C MET A 290 18.52 11.21 3.20
N SER A 291 19.32 10.33 3.83
CA SER A 291 19.91 10.56 5.16
C SER A 291 20.85 11.78 5.30
N MET A 292 21.15 12.47 4.20
CA MET A 292 22.00 13.67 4.16
C MET A 292 21.25 14.99 4.35
N ASP A 293 19.92 14.97 4.41
CA ASP A 293 19.10 16.18 4.55
C ASP A 293 18.07 16.01 5.68
N GLU A 294 18.21 16.80 6.75
CA GLU A 294 17.43 16.68 8.01
C GLU A 294 15.90 16.87 7.83
N GLN A 295 15.45 17.26 6.63
CA GLN A 295 14.04 17.49 6.27
C GLN A 295 13.37 16.36 5.46
N THR A 296 14.07 15.27 5.14
CA THR A 296 13.59 14.31 4.14
C THR A 296 12.60 13.26 4.63
N HIS A 297 11.72 12.85 3.70
CA HIS A 297 10.67 11.85 3.87
C HIS A 297 11.27 10.45 4.06
N ASP A 298 10.60 9.61 4.85
CA ASP A 298 10.99 8.21 5.00
C ASP A 298 10.96 7.48 3.63
N PRO A 299 12.05 6.81 3.20
CA PRO A 299 12.14 6.15 1.90
C PRO A 299 11.07 5.12 1.58
N ILE A 300 10.61 4.36 2.58
CA ILE A 300 9.52 3.39 2.41
C ILE A 300 8.22 4.15 2.13
N ILE A 301 8.02 5.27 2.82
CA ILE A 301 6.86 6.14 2.62
C ILE A 301 6.94 6.80 1.25
N HIS A 302 8.10 7.26 0.81
CA HIS A 302 8.27 7.82 -0.53
C HIS A 302 7.95 6.78 -1.62
N PHE A 303 8.47 5.56 -1.48
CA PHE A 303 8.15 4.47 -2.40
C PHE A 303 6.66 4.12 -2.41
N TYR A 304 6.04 4.06 -1.24
CA TYR A 304 4.60 3.84 -1.07
C TYR A 304 3.78 4.95 -1.75
N GLU A 305 4.22 6.21 -1.63
CA GLU A 305 3.59 7.35 -2.26
C GLU A 305 3.68 7.32 -3.79
N ASP A 306 4.85 6.96 -4.33
CA ASP A 306 5.03 6.77 -5.76
C ASP A 306 4.13 5.65 -6.28
N PHE A 307 4.04 4.52 -5.57
CA PHE A 307 3.11 3.44 -5.94
C PHE A 307 1.67 3.93 -5.91
N LEU A 308 1.22 4.61 -4.85
CA LEU A 308 -0.17 5.05 -4.73
C LEU A 308 -0.52 6.03 -5.86
N ARG A 309 0.40 6.95 -6.17
CA ARG A 309 0.26 7.87 -7.30
C ARG A 309 0.08 7.10 -8.60
N GLU A 310 0.92 6.09 -8.84
CA GLU A 310 0.81 5.30 -10.05
C GLU A 310 -0.45 4.44 -10.05
N TYR A 311 -0.84 3.82 -8.93
CA TYR A 311 -1.98 2.91 -8.78
C TYR A 311 -3.32 3.62 -9.00
N ASP A 312 -3.59 4.67 -8.21
CA ASP A 312 -4.78 5.51 -8.29
C ASP A 312 -4.51 6.90 -7.68
N PRO A 313 -4.29 7.92 -8.54
CA PRO A 313 -4.02 9.30 -8.09
C PRO A 313 -5.13 9.91 -7.23
N LYS A 314 -6.40 9.51 -7.44
CA LYS A 314 -7.55 10.04 -6.67
C LYS A 314 -7.60 9.40 -5.28
N LEU A 315 -7.24 8.13 -5.18
CA LEU A 315 -7.19 7.38 -3.93
C LEU A 315 -6.28 8.06 -2.88
N ARG A 316 -5.20 8.71 -3.31
CA ARG A 316 -4.32 9.48 -2.40
C ARG A 316 -5.07 10.61 -1.70
N MET A 317 -5.84 11.40 -2.44
CA MET A 317 -6.61 12.52 -1.87
C MET A 317 -7.85 12.04 -1.11
N ASP A 318 -8.56 11.05 -1.67
CA ASP A 318 -9.83 10.56 -1.12
C ASP A 318 -9.63 9.74 0.17
N ARG A 319 -8.46 9.09 0.35
CA ARG A 319 -8.18 8.28 1.55
C ARG A 319 -7.40 9.01 2.65
N GLY A 320 -7.08 10.29 2.46
CA GLY A 320 -6.50 11.13 3.51
C GLY A 320 -5.19 10.61 4.12
N VAL A 321 -4.40 9.83 3.35
CA VAL A 321 -3.10 9.31 3.80
C VAL A 321 -2.09 10.45 3.73
N PHE A 322 -2.06 11.27 4.78
CA PHE A 322 -1.10 12.36 4.92
C PHE A 322 0.10 11.88 5.71
N TYR A 323 1.29 11.99 5.10
CA TYR A 323 2.53 11.85 5.84
C TYR A 323 2.58 12.91 6.94
N THR A 324 2.66 12.48 8.20
CA THR A 324 2.86 13.40 9.32
C THR A 324 4.32 13.84 9.36
N PRO A 325 4.63 15.14 9.27
CA PRO A 325 5.99 15.64 9.32
C PRO A 325 6.72 15.18 10.59
N LEU A 326 7.93 14.62 10.44
CA LEU A 326 8.72 14.09 11.56
C LEU A 326 8.97 15.10 12.69
N PRO A 327 9.21 16.40 12.46
CA PRO A 327 9.38 17.37 13.55
C PRO A 327 8.17 17.40 14.49
N ILE A 328 6.95 17.28 13.94
CA ILE A 328 5.70 17.27 14.71
C ILE A 328 5.59 15.96 15.51
N VAL A 329 5.84 14.82 14.86
CA VAL A 329 5.80 13.50 15.52
C VAL A 329 6.79 13.47 16.69
N ARG A 330 8.04 13.89 16.45
CA ARG A 330 9.09 13.97 17.47
C ARG A 330 8.73 14.91 18.61
N TYR A 331 8.13 16.06 18.30
CA TYR A 331 7.67 16.98 19.33
C TYR A 331 6.62 16.31 20.23
N ILE A 332 5.58 15.72 19.65
CA ILE A 332 4.51 15.04 20.40
C ILE A 332 5.08 13.91 21.26
N VAL A 333 5.90 13.00 20.69
CA VAL A 333 6.46 11.86 21.43
C VAL A 333 7.35 12.31 22.59
N ARG A 334 8.21 13.32 22.40
CA ARG A 334 9.02 13.87 23.49
C ARG A 334 8.18 14.55 24.57
N SER A 335 7.13 15.27 24.19
CA SER A 335 6.22 15.91 25.13
C SER A 335 5.50 14.86 25.98
N VAL A 336 5.04 13.77 25.37
CA VAL A 336 4.45 12.64 26.14
C VAL A 336 5.48 12.03 27.09
N ASP A 337 6.71 11.77 26.65
CA ASP A 337 7.77 11.24 27.53
C ASP A 337 8.06 12.15 28.73
N ALA A 338 8.03 13.47 28.52
CA ALA A 338 8.22 14.46 29.58
C ALA A 338 7.03 14.51 30.55
N LEU A 339 5.80 14.57 30.03
CA LEU A 339 4.58 14.61 30.85
C LEU A 339 4.40 13.35 31.69
N LEU A 340 4.78 12.16 31.18
CA LEU A 340 4.80 10.92 31.96
C LEU A 340 5.71 11.02 33.20
N LYS A 341 6.84 11.71 33.08
CA LYS A 341 7.77 11.93 34.20
C LYS A 341 7.24 12.96 35.18
N GLU A 342 6.79 14.11 34.66
CA GLU A 342 6.39 15.27 35.46
C GLU A 342 5.10 15.04 36.23
N HIS A 343 4.05 14.53 35.56
CA HIS A 343 2.71 14.45 36.14
C HIS A 343 2.35 13.08 36.70
N PHE A 344 2.98 12.01 36.19
CA PHE A 344 2.65 10.63 36.60
C PHE A 344 3.73 9.96 37.44
N GLY A 345 4.87 10.63 37.66
CA GLY A 345 5.98 10.11 38.46
C GLY A 345 6.69 8.90 37.84
N LEU A 346 6.51 8.68 36.53
CA LEU A 346 7.15 7.59 35.80
C LEU A 346 8.53 8.04 35.34
N VAL A 347 9.56 7.78 36.15
CA VAL A 347 10.93 8.32 35.99
C VAL A 347 11.50 8.01 34.60
N ASP A 348 11.21 6.82 34.08
CA ASP A 348 11.67 6.37 32.78
C ASP A 348 10.74 6.82 31.62
N GLY A 349 9.69 7.58 31.90
CA GLY A 349 8.73 8.11 30.92
C GLY A 349 8.10 7.00 30.08
N LEU A 350 8.22 7.10 28.75
CA LEU A 350 7.77 6.08 27.82
C LEU A 350 8.45 4.72 28.04
N ALA A 351 9.63 4.69 28.67
CA ALA A 351 10.40 3.46 28.87
C ALA A 351 10.05 2.70 30.16
N ASP A 352 9.17 3.28 31.00
CA ASP A 352 8.89 2.81 32.36
C ASP A 352 8.37 1.37 32.43
N ARG A 353 8.84 0.61 33.42
CA ARG A 353 8.56 -0.82 33.59
C ARG A 353 7.62 -1.12 34.75
N SER A 354 7.02 -0.09 35.36
CA SER A 354 6.01 -0.30 36.39
C SER A 354 4.84 -1.09 35.82
N THR A 355 4.29 -2.00 36.61
CA THR A 355 3.21 -2.89 36.17
C THR A 355 1.94 -2.64 36.95
N ILE A 356 0.80 -2.88 36.32
CA ILE A 356 -0.53 -2.85 36.93
C ILE A 356 -1.23 -4.19 36.76
N GLU A 357 -2.17 -4.49 37.66
CA GLU A 357 -3.05 -5.64 37.52
C GLU A 357 -4.15 -5.32 36.51
N TRP A 358 -4.16 -6.05 35.39
CA TRP A 358 -5.19 -5.93 34.36
C TRP A 358 -6.20 -7.07 34.48
N THR A 359 -7.48 -6.70 34.60
CA THR A 359 -8.60 -7.65 34.56
C THR A 359 -9.17 -7.71 33.16
N PHE A 360 -9.19 -8.90 32.56
CA PHE A 360 -9.70 -9.14 31.22
C PHE A 360 -10.70 -10.30 31.20
N THR A 361 -11.52 -10.37 30.16
CA THR A 361 -12.51 -11.45 30.01
C THR A 361 -12.04 -12.43 28.94
N GLU A 362 -11.79 -13.67 29.35
CA GLU A 362 -11.40 -14.77 28.48
C GLU A 362 -12.46 -15.88 28.57
N GLN A 363 -13.08 -16.23 27.43
CA GLN A 363 -14.16 -17.22 27.38
C GLN A 363 -15.29 -16.96 28.41
N GLY A 364 -15.65 -15.68 28.62
CA GLY A 364 -16.68 -15.27 29.58
C GLY A 364 -16.25 -15.31 31.05
N LYS A 365 -15.00 -15.70 31.36
CA LYS A 365 -14.44 -15.67 32.72
C LYS A 365 -13.51 -14.47 32.88
N LYS A 366 -13.59 -13.81 34.04
CA LYS A 366 -12.67 -12.74 34.39
C LYS A 366 -11.35 -13.34 34.88
N SER A 367 -10.26 -12.97 34.24
CA SER A 367 -8.88 -13.34 34.57
C SER A 367 -8.09 -12.07 34.91
N LYS A 368 -7.00 -12.23 35.67
CA LYS A 368 -6.10 -11.15 36.07
C LYS A 368 -4.67 -11.45 35.64
N ARG A 369 -3.95 -10.45 35.14
CA ARG A 369 -2.51 -10.56 34.87
C ARG A 369 -1.80 -9.23 35.06
N MET A 370 -0.52 -9.27 35.41
CA MET A 370 0.31 -8.07 35.45
C MET A 370 0.73 -7.68 34.03
N ILE A 371 0.59 -6.40 33.69
CA ILE A 371 1.06 -5.81 32.43
C ILE A 371 1.78 -4.50 32.71
N ASP A 372 2.60 -4.01 31.77
CA ASP A 372 3.19 -2.67 31.89
C ASP A 372 2.10 -1.60 32.04
N ARG A 373 2.32 -0.63 32.92
CA ARG A 373 1.38 0.46 33.19
C ARG A 373 1.20 1.38 31.98
N VAL A 374 2.30 1.66 31.27
CA VAL A 374 2.29 2.54 30.09
C VAL A 374 1.86 1.75 28.85
N GLN A 375 0.54 1.67 28.64
CA GLN A 375 -0.07 1.14 27.42
C GLN A 375 -0.32 2.28 26.43
N MET A 376 0.20 2.16 25.19
CA MET A 376 0.21 3.21 24.18
C MET A 376 -0.56 2.80 22.93
N LEU A 377 -1.47 3.65 22.47
CA LEU A 377 -2.28 3.40 21.27
C LEU A 377 -2.11 4.53 20.24
N ASP A 378 -1.84 4.15 18.99
CA ASP A 378 -2.13 4.98 17.83
C ASP A 378 -3.42 4.49 17.14
N PRO A 379 -4.54 5.23 17.26
CA PRO A 379 -5.83 4.78 16.75
C PRO A 379 -5.95 4.93 15.22
N ALA A 380 -5.01 5.60 14.55
CA ALA A 380 -4.99 5.78 13.11
C ALA A 380 -3.53 5.75 12.63
N VAL A 381 -2.94 4.56 12.72
CA VAL A 381 -1.49 4.37 12.67
C VAL A 381 -0.87 4.76 11.32
N GLY A 382 -1.63 4.71 10.23
CA GLY A 382 -1.15 4.99 8.88
C GLY A 382 0.03 4.08 8.53
N THR A 383 1.16 4.68 8.17
CA THR A 383 2.42 3.97 7.89
C THR A 383 3.27 3.71 9.15
N GLY A 384 2.74 3.95 10.36
CA GLY A 384 3.41 3.65 11.62
C GLY A 384 4.42 4.66 12.12
N THR A 385 4.38 5.91 11.63
CA THR A 385 5.39 6.93 11.96
C THR A 385 5.50 7.21 13.46
N PHE A 386 4.38 7.35 14.18
CA PHE A 386 4.39 7.58 15.63
C PHE A 386 4.94 6.38 16.41
N LEU A 387 4.50 5.16 16.11
CA LEU A 387 5.01 3.96 16.79
C LEU A 387 6.52 3.79 16.58
N ASN A 388 7.02 4.07 15.37
CA ASN A 388 8.45 4.04 15.08
C ASN A 388 9.23 5.10 15.86
N GLU A 389 8.71 6.32 15.99
CA GLU A 389 9.37 7.37 16.77
C GLU A 389 9.38 7.06 18.27
N ILE A 390 8.34 6.38 18.80
CA ILE A 390 8.36 5.87 20.18
C ILE A 390 9.50 4.86 20.37
N VAL A 391 9.64 3.88 19.47
CA VAL A 391 10.74 2.91 19.53
C VAL A 391 12.09 3.63 19.52
N ARG A 392 12.30 4.57 18.60
CA ARG A 392 13.56 5.33 18.51
C ARG A 392 13.82 6.19 19.74
N THR A 393 12.79 6.84 20.30
CA THR A 393 12.90 7.65 21.52
C THR A 393 13.27 6.80 22.73
N ILE A 394 12.68 5.61 22.87
CA ILE A 394 13.01 4.69 23.96
C ILE A 394 14.40 4.09 23.75
N HIS A 395 14.76 3.67 22.53
CA HIS A 395 16.06 3.08 22.19
C HIS A 395 17.23 3.97 22.58
N LYS A 396 17.11 5.30 22.43
CA LYS A 396 18.14 6.27 22.87
C LYS A 396 18.52 6.14 24.35
N LYS A 397 17.60 5.66 25.21
CA LYS A 397 17.87 5.42 26.63
C LYS A 397 18.70 4.16 26.89
N PHE A 398 18.88 3.31 25.86
CA PHE A 398 19.68 2.09 25.89
C PHE A 398 21.05 2.25 25.22
N GLU A 399 21.44 3.47 24.83
CA GLU A 399 22.81 3.77 24.40
C GLU A 399 23.80 3.44 25.53
N GLY A 400 24.80 2.60 25.23
CA GLY A 400 25.72 2.03 26.21
C GLY A 400 25.16 0.82 26.99
N GLN A 401 23.95 0.37 26.68
CA GLN A 401 23.30 -0.82 27.25
C GLN A 401 22.65 -1.70 26.16
N GLU A 402 23.26 -1.75 24.97
CA GLU A 402 22.71 -2.36 23.76
C GLU A 402 22.35 -3.84 23.97
N GLY A 403 23.10 -4.56 24.80
CA GLY A 403 22.81 -5.96 25.14
C GLY A 403 21.47 -6.19 25.84
N SER A 404 20.93 -5.20 26.54
CA SER A 404 19.65 -5.28 27.25
C SER A 404 18.45 -4.93 26.38
N TRP A 405 18.68 -4.27 25.23
CA TRP A 405 17.61 -3.77 24.38
C TRP A 405 16.71 -4.88 23.81
N PRO A 406 17.23 -5.98 23.23
CA PRO A 406 16.36 -7.03 22.67
C PRO A 406 15.44 -7.68 23.70
N ALA A 407 15.90 -7.86 24.93
CA ALA A 407 15.09 -8.40 26.02
C ALA A 407 13.98 -7.42 26.40
N TYR A 408 14.32 -6.14 26.58
CA TYR A 408 13.36 -5.11 26.87
C TYR A 408 12.26 -4.98 25.79
N VAL A 409 12.65 -5.05 24.50
CA VAL A 409 11.70 -4.97 23.41
C VAL A 409 10.69 -6.10 23.45
N ASN A 410 11.18 -7.33 23.62
CA ASN A 410 10.36 -8.54 23.58
C ASN A 410 9.47 -8.70 24.81
N ASP A 411 9.99 -8.32 25.98
CA ASP A 411 9.34 -8.60 27.25
C ASP A 411 8.47 -7.41 27.72
N HIS A 412 8.66 -6.20 27.16
CA HIS A 412 7.89 -5.00 27.49
C HIS A 412 7.35 -4.26 26.26
N LEU A 413 8.23 -3.75 25.38
CA LEU A 413 7.86 -2.73 24.40
C LEU A 413 6.78 -3.15 23.41
N ILE A 414 6.94 -4.30 22.75
CA ILE A 414 5.98 -4.74 21.70
C ILE A 414 4.63 -5.17 22.28
N LEU A 415 4.58 -5.47 23.59
CA LEU A 415 3.35 -5.89 24.27
C LEU A 415 2.42 -4.71 24.60
N ARG A 416 2.96 -3.49 24.63
CA ARG A 416 2.27 -2.27 25.05
C ARG A 416 2.19 -1.18 23.99
N LEU A 417 2.76 -1.41 22.80
CA LEU A 417 2.56 -0.59 21.61
C LEU A 417 1.42 -1.15 20.78
N HIS A 418 0.32 -0.41 20.66
CA HIS A 418 -0.87 -0.80 19.91
C HIS A 418 -1.11 0.16 18.76
N GLY A 419 -1.55 -0.35 17.62
CA GLY A 419 -1.91 0.45 16.45
C GLY A 419 -3.16 -0.08 15.76
N PHE A 420 -4.01 0.81 15.28
CA PHE A 420 -5.15 0.45 14.45
C PHE A 420 -5.03 1.07 13.07
N GLU A 421 -5.30 0.28 12.04
CA GLU A 421 -5.33 0.73 10.66
C GLU A 421 -6.53 0.14 9.94
N LEU A 422 -7.20 0.92 9.09
CA LEU A 422 -8.31 0.46 8.28
C LEU A 422 -7.83 -0.06 6.92
N MET A 423 -6.76 0.51 6.38
CA MET A 423 -6.22 0.18 5.06
C MET A 423 -5.14 -0.89 5.13
N MET A 424 -5.40 -2.06 4.52
CA MET A 424 -4.45 -3.18 4.51
C MET A 424 -3.06 -2.84 3.93
N ALA A 425 -3.00 -1.92 2.95
CA ALA A 425 -1.74 -1.45 2.40
C ALA A 425 -0.92 -0.65 3.45
N SER A 426 -1.53 0.36 4.09
CA SER A 426 -0.91 1.14 5.18
C SER A 426 -0.52 0.25 6.35
N TYR A 427 -1.39 -0.70 6.72
CA TYR A 427 -1.14 -1.72 7.74
C TYR A 427 0.12 -2.55 7.44
N THR A 428 0.25 -2.99 6.19
CA THR A 428 1.41 -3.78 5.73
C THR A 428 2.70 -2.96 5.80
N ILE A 429 2.65 -1.69 5.38
CA ILE A 429 3.79 -0.77 5.48
C ILE A 429 4.15 -0.46 6.94
N ALA A 430 3.16 -0.25 7.81
CA ALA A 430 3.41 -0.02 9.23
C ALA A 430 4.13 -1.20 9.89
N HIS A 431 3.73 -2.43 9.55
CA HIS A 431 4.42 -3.65 9.97
C HIS A 431 5.84 -3.75 9.41
N LEU A 432 6.04 -3.52 8.11
CA LEU A 432 7.36 -3.53 7.48
C LEU A 432 8.29 -2.53 8.19
N LYS A 433 7.87 -1.27 8.29
CA LYS A 433 8.66 -0.17 8.83
C LYS A 433 9.00 -0.38 10.30
N LEU A 434 8.03 -0.83 11.11
CA LEU A 434 8.28 -1.14 12.52
C LEU A 434 9.26 -2.32 12.66
N GLY A 435 9.11 -3.37 11.82
CA GLY A 435 10.06 -4.48 11.75
C GLY A 435 11.48 -4.03 11.40
N MET A 436 11.62 -3.15 10.40
CA MET A 436 12.90 -2.57 10.00
C MET A 436 13.53 -1.74 11.12
N THR A 437 12.77 -0.84 11.76
CA THR A 437 13.29 -0.04 12.89
C THR A 437 13.74 -0.93 14.06
N LEU A 438 13.04 -2.03 14.34
CA LEU A 438 13.45 -2.98 15.37
C LEU A 438 14.73 -3.72 14.97
N ALA A 439 14.87 -4.14 13.71
CA ALA A 439 16.08 -4.76 13.19
C ALA A 439 17.29 -3.81 13.24
N GLU A 440 17.12 -2.55 12.79
CA GLU A 440 18.14 -1.49 12.82
C GLU A 440 18.63 -1.18 14.23
N THR A 441 17.74 -1.28 15.22
CA THR A 441 18.08 -1.07 16.64
C THR A 441 18.65 -2.33 17.29
N GLY A 442 18.90 -3.41 16.54
CA GLY A 442 19.57 -4.62 17.04
C GLY A 442 18.64 -5.76 17.47
N VAL A 443 17.33 -5.67 17.20
CA VAL A 443 16.36 -6.75 17.50
C VAL A 443 16.18 -7.65 16.28
N LYS A 444 16.86 -8.79 16.28
CA LYS A 444 16.79 -9.75 15.16
C LYS A 444 15.53 -10.62 15.16
N ASN A 445 15.04 -10.98 16.35
CA ASN A 445 13.94 -11.92 16.52
C ASN A 445 12.90 -11.38 17.49
N LEU A 446 11.62 -11.47 17.10
CA LEU A 446 10.49 -11.16 17.96
C LEU A 446 9.88 -12.45 18.52
N LYS A 447 9.66 -12.49 19.84
CA LYS A 447 8.99 -13.59 20.54
C LYS A 447 7.47 -13.56 20.39
N LYS A 448 6.92 -12.39 20.02
CA LYS A 448 5.49 -12.11 19.91
C LYS A 448 5.23 -11.25 18.67
N ARG A 449 4.00 -11.32 18.16
CA ARG A 449 3.56 -10.48 17.04
C ARG A 449 3.61 -9.00 17.38
N LEU A 450 3.71 -8.17 16.36
CA LEU A 450 3.43 -6.74 16.49
C LEU A 450 1.92 -6.56 16.69
N ARG A 451 1.56 -5.58 17.53
CA ARG A 451 0.16 -5.30 17.88
C ARG A 451 -0.40 -4.13 17.07
N ILE A 452 -0.14 -4.17 15.77
CA ILE A 452 -0.86 -3.34 14.80
C ILE A 452 -1.97 -4.23 14.23
N PHE A 453 -3.20 -3.72 14.24
CA PHE A 453 -4.40 -4.48 13.89
C PHE A 453 -5.14 -3.84 12.74
N LEU A 454 -5.65 -4.68 11.83
CA LEU A 454 -6.51 -4.23 10.74
C LEU A 454 -7.95 -4.08 11.28
N THR A 455 -8.40 -2.86 11.52
CA THR A 455 -9.72 -2.58 12.13
C THR A 455 -10.16 -1.13 11.90
N ASN A 456 -11.47 -0.87 11.92
CA ASN A 456 -11.99 0.49 12.11
C ASN A 456 -12.02 0.84 13.61
N SER A 457 -11.18 1.80 14.04
CA SER A 457 -11.12 2.28 15.43
C SER A 457 -12.45 2.80 15.98
N LEU A 458 -13.34 3.28 15.11
CA LEU A 458 -14.61 3.90 15.47
C LEU A 458 -15.81 2.94 15.42
N GLU A 459 -15.57 1.66 15.13
CA GLU A 459 -16.58 0.61 15.16
C GLU A 459 -16.40 -0.31 16.37
N GLU A 460 -17.55 -0.76 16.88
CA GLU A 460 -17.63 -1.82 17.88
C GLU A 460 -17.41 -3.16 17.17
N ALA A 461 -16.67 -4.08 17.80
CA ALA A 461 -16.44 -5.37 17.19
C ALA A 461 -17.74 -6.18 17.09
N PRO A 462 -17.90 -6.99 16.02
CA PRO A 462 -19.06 -7.87 15.90
C PRO A 462 -19.14 -8.85 17.07
N GLU A 463 -20.36 -9.32 17.37
CA GLU A 463 -20.55 -10.39 18.36
C GLU A 463 -19.74 -11.63 17.98
N LYS A 464 -19.25 -12.33 19.00
CA LYS A 464 -18.35 -13.47 18.84
C LYS A 464 -19.06 -14.56 18.03
N ASP A 465 -18.42 -14.97 16.94
CA ASP A 465 -18.92 -16.06 16.09
C ASP A 465 -18.26 -17.36 16.55
N ASP A 466 -18.99 -18.13 17.35
CA ASP A 466 -18.50 -19.36 18.00
C ASP A 466 -18.48 -20.58 17.05
N THR A 467 -18.49 -20.37 15.73
CA THR A 467 -18.44 -21.48 14.77
C THR A 467 -17.03 -22.07 14.66
N LEU A 468 -16.89 -23.39 14.86
CA LEU A 468 -15.61 -24.11 14.86
C LEU A 468 -14.77 -23.87 13.58
N PHE A 469 -15.42 -23.68 12.44
CA PHE A 469 -14.76 -23.46 11.14
C PHE A 469 -14.31 -22.02 10.89
N ALA A 470 -14.81 -21.03 11.65
CA ALA A 470 -14.40 -19.63 11.51
C ALA A 470 -12.96 -19.37 12.00
N SER A 471 -12.28 -20.38 12.55
CA SER A 471 -10.94 -20.28 13.16
C SER A 471 -9.79 -20.74 12.25
N LEU A 472 -10.05 -21.20 11.02
CA LEU A 472 -9.03 -21.76 10.13
C LEU A 472 -8.67 -20.81 8.97
N GLY A 473 -7.40 -20.85 8.56
CA GLY A 473 -6.88 -20.13 7.40
C GLY A 473 -7.05 -18.60 7.48
N LEU A 474 -7.25 -17.97 6.33
CA LEU A 474 -7.43 -16.51 6.23
C LEU A 474 -8.64 -16.00 7.02
N GLN A 475 -9.74 -16.75 7.07
CA GLN A 475 -10.93 -16.39 7.86
C GLN A 475 -10.63 -16.38 9.37
N GLY A 476 -9.87 -17.36 9.84
CA GLY A 476 -9.37 -17.43 11.21
C GLY A 476 -8.53 -16.21 11.57
N ALA A 477 -7.54 -15.86 10.75
CA ALA A 477 -6.70 -14.70 10.99
C ALA A 477 -7.47 -13.38 10.97
N LEU A 478 -8.44 -13.20 10.07
CA LEU A 478 -9.30 -12.01 10.06
C LEU A 478 -10.16 -11.90 11.34
N THR A 479 -10.66 -13.03 11.83
CA THR A 479 -11.41 -13.08 13.08
C THR A 479 -10.52 -12.79 14.28
N GLU A 480 -9.29 -13.32 14.30
CA GLU A 480 -8.29 -13.03 15.33
C GLU A 480 -7.90 -11.54 15.35
N GLU A 481 -7.66 -10.93 14.18
CA GLU A 481 -7.38 -9.49 14.06
C GLU A 481 -8.49 -8.64 14.67
N ALA A 482 -9.75 -8.92 14.32
CA ALA A 482 -10.91 -8.21 14.84
C ALA A 482 -11.03 -8.37 16.37
N GLN A 483 -10.82 -9.58 16.88
CA GLN A 483 -10.92 -9.89 18.31
C GLN A 483 -9.80 -9.23 19.12
N LEU A 484 -8.55 -9.28 18.66
CA LEU A 484 -7.42 -8.64 19.34
C LEU A 484 -7.55 -7.11 19.34
N ALA A 485 -8.02 -6.53 18.22
CA ALA A 485 -8.35 -5.11 18.16
C ALA A 485 -9.44 -4.74 19.18
N HIS A 486 -10.49 -5.57 19.29
CA HIS A 486 -11.58 -5.36 20.24
C HIS A 486 -11.10 -5.39 21.68
N GLU A 487 -10.25 -6.34 22.03
CA GLU A 487 -9.67 -6.42 23.38
C GLU A 487 -8.94 -5.13 23.74
N VAL A 488 -8.21 -4.53 22.80
CA VAL A 488 -7.55 -3.23 23.02
C VAL A 488 -8.56 -2.11 23.21
N LYS A 489 -9.59 -2.01 22.37
CA LYS A 489 -10.64 -0.97 22.48
C LYS A 489 -11.45 -1.09 23.78
N ARG A 490 -11.73 -2.32 24.20
CA ARG A 490 -12.65 -2.63 25.30
C ARG A 490 -11.94 -2.81 26.63
N ASP A 491 -10.86 -3.57 26.70
CA ASP A 491 -10.36 -4.07 27.98
C ASP A 491 -9.04 -3.43 28.41
N TYR A 492 -8.13 -3.09 27.49
CA TYR A 492 -6.81 -2.60 27.86
C TYR A 492 -6.85 -1.24 28.60
N PRO A 493 -6.02 -1.06 29.65
CA PRO A 493 -5.90 0.19 30.38
C PRO A 493 -4.97 1.15 29.62
N ILE A 494 -5.45 1.66 28.48
CA ILE A 494 -4.68 2.57 27.62
C ILE A 494 -4.39 3.86 28.39
N MET A 495 -3.10 4.14 28.60
CA MET A 495 -2.63 5.32 29.33
C MET A 495 -2.20 6.44 28.40
N VAL A 496 -1.79 6.12 27.18
CA VAL A 496 -1.33 7.10 26.20
C VAL A 496 -2.03 6.84 24.87
N VAL A 497 -2.70 7.86 24.35
CA VAL A 497 -3.21 7.86 22.97
C VAL A 497 -2.53 8.98 22.20
N LEU A 498 -1.92 8.67 21.07
CA LEU A 498 -1.24 9.66 20.24
C LEU A 498 -1.41 9.34 18.75
N GLY A 499 -1.30 10.33 17.87
CA GLY A 499 -1.41 10.08 16.45
C GLY A 499 -1.84 11.27 15.61
N ASN A 500 -2.11 11.01 14.34
CA ASN A 500 -2.65 11.95 13.37
C ASN A 500 -3.98 11.40 12.81
N PRO A 501 -5.12 11.63 13.48
CA PRO A 501 -6.40 11.14 13.00
C PRO A 501 -6.83 11.79 11.67
N PRO A 502 -7.63 11.10 10.84
CA PRO A 502 -8.10 11.65 9.57
C PRO A 502 -9.01 12.88 9.75
N TYR A 503 -9.00 13.77 8.74
CA TYR A 503 -9.81 15.00 8.70
C TYR A 503 -10.88 14.86 7.61
N SER A 504 -12.12 14.56 7.99
CA SER A 504 -13.22 14.47 7.04
C SER A 504 -14.54 14.87 7.67
N VAL A 505 -15.07 16.00 7.19
CA VAL A 505 -16.40 16.52 7.59
C VAL A 505 -17.53 15.68 6.97
N SER A 506 -17.28 15.04 5.81
CA SER A 506 -18.17 14.10 5.12
C SER A 506 -17.58 12.69 5.20
N SER A 507 -17.60 12.16 6.42
CA SER A 507 -16.94 10.92 6.80
C SER A 507 -17.67 9.66 6.32
N GLN A 508 -16.91 8.61 5.97
CA GLN A 508 -17.41 7.23 5.81
C GLN A 508 -17.78 6.60 7.17
N ASN A 509 -17.24 7.10 8.27
CA ASN A 509 -17.59 6.72 9.65
C ASN A 509 -18.89 7.41 10.08
N ALA A 510 -20.02 6.94 9.58
CA ALA A 510 -21.31 7.55 9.91
C ALA A 510 -21.62 7.48 11.41
N SER A 511 -22.05 8.59 12.01
CA SER A 511 -22.56 8.60 13.40
C SER A 511 -23.96 7.98 13.50
N VAL A 512 -24.63 7.80 12.37
CA VAL A 512 -25.96 7.22 12.23
C VAL A 512 -26.00 6.34 11.00
N GLU A 513 -26.46 5.11 11.15
CA GLU A 513 -26.68 4.14 10.07
C GLU A 513 -28.19 3.93 9.83
N ILE A 514 -28.55 3.47 8.63
CA ILE A 514 -29.93 3.09 8.28
C ILE A 514 -29.98 1.57 8.20
N GLY A 515 -30.76 0.95 9.08
CA GLY A 515 -30.93 -0.50 9.03
C GLY A 515 -31.74 -0.96 7.81
N THR A 516 -31.76 -2.26 7.58
CA THR A 516 -32.54 -2.89 6.50
C THR A 516 -34.05 -2.61 6.59
N ASP A 517 -34.53 -2.25 7.78
CA ASP A 517 -35.89 -1.79 8.06
C ASP A 517 -36.13 -0.28 7.79
N GLY A 518 -35.15 0.42 7.22
CA GLY A 518 -35.19 1.86 6.95
C GLY A 518 -35.04 2.74 8.20
N LYS A 519 -34.83 2.18 9.39
CA LYS A 519 -34.73 2.96 10.63
C LYS A 519 -33.31 3.45 10.88
N LYS A 520 -33.20 4.72 11.27
CA LYS A 520 -31.95 5.35 11.69
C LYS A 520 -31.54 4.87 13.08
N ARG A 521 -30.31 4.42 13.24
CA ARG A 521 -29.70 3.98 14.51
C ARG A 521 -28.36 4.68 14.70
N LYS A 522 -28.00 5.04 15.94
CA LYS A 522 -26.67 5.59 16.22
C LYS A 522 -25.64 4.46 16.23
N THR A 523 -24.54 4.68 15.52
CA THR A 523 -23.36 3.80 15.59
C THR A 523 -22.70 3.92 16.97
N TRP A 524 -21.75 3.03 17.28
CA TRP A 524 -21.05 3.05 18.57
C TRP A 524 -20.38 4.41 18.84
N ILE A 525 -19.58 4.91 17.91
CA ILE A 525 -18.98 6.24 18.01
C ILE A 525 -20.04 7.36 18.05
N GLY A 526 -21.15 7.19 17.32
CA GLY A 526 -22.27 8.13 17.35
C GLY A 526 -22.92 8.27 18.73
N LYS A 527 -22.97 7.18 19.51
CA LYS A 527 -23.42 7.20 20.92
C LYS A 527 -22.41 7.95 21.80
N LEU A 528 -21.11 7.69 21.64
CA LEU A 528 -20.07 8.39 22.41
C LEU A 528 -20.06 9.91 22.11
N LEU A 529 -20.34 10.31 20.87
CA LEU A 529 -20.41 11.72 20.48
C LEU A 529 -21.57 12.49 21.12
N ASP A 530 -22.58 11.82 21.69
CA ASP A 530 -23.72 12.49 22.31
C ASP A 530 -23.29 13.42 23.46
N ASP A 531 -22.25 13.07 24.19
CA ASP A 531 -21.70 13.91 25.26
C ASP A 531 -21.26 15.28 24.74
N TYR A 532 -20.66 15.31 23.55
CA TYR A 532 -20.20 16.53 22.88
C TYR A 532 -21.34 17.31 22.21
N LYS A 533 -22.47 16.66 21.94
CA LYS A 533 -23.63 17.28 21.28
C LYS A 533 -24.72 17.72 22.25
N LYS A 534 -24.61 17.32 23.53
CA LYS A 534 -25.61 17.61 24.55
C LYS A 534 -25.87 19.11 24.70
N ASP A 535 -27.15 19.47 24.77
CA ASP A 535 -27.64 20.84 24.99
C ASP A 535 -27.19 21.87 23.92
N LEU A 536 -26.84 21.40 22.71
CA LEU A 536 -26.60 22.24 21.54
C LEU A 536 -27.88 22.39 20.70
N ASN A 537 -28.27 23.63 20.43
CA ASN A 537 -29.49 23.99 19.69
C ASN A 537 -29.19 24.62 18.31
N GLU A 538 -27.92 24.60 17.88
CA GLU A 538 -27.50 25.13 16.60
C GLU A 538 -28.06 24.31 15.43
N LYS A 539 -28.42 25.01 14.33
CA LYS A 539 -28.95 24.39 13.11
C LYS A 539 -27.98 23.39 12.45
N LYS A 540 -26.66 23.62 12.59
CA LYS A 540 -25.62 22.77 12.02
C LYS A 540 -24.60 22.45 13.11
N LEU A 541 -24.50 21.18 13.48
CA LEU A 541 -23.50 20.67 14.42
C LEU A 541 -22.30 20.16 13.62
N ASN A 542 -21.18 20.88 13.63
CA ASN A 542 -19.94 20.44 12.98
C ASN A 542 -19.12 19.51 13.90
N LEU A 543 -19.77 18.55 14.55
CA LEU A 543 -19.18 17.65 15.54
C LEU A 543 -19.04 16.20 15.03
N ASP A 544 -19.38 15.97 13.77
CA ASP A 544 -19.28 14.69 13.09
C ASP A 544 -18.00 14.53 12.25
N ASP A 545 -17.06 15.48 12.37
CA ASP A 545 -15.74 15.37 11.75
C ASP A 545 -14.95 14.22 12.40
N ASP A 546 -14.19 13.48 11.60
CA ASP A 546 -13.46 12.31 12.06
C ASP A 546 -12.43 12.62 13.14
N TYR A 547 -11.70 13.72 13.06
CA TYR A 547 -10.75 14.05 14.13
C TYR A 547 -11.44 14.21 15.49
N ILE A 548 -12.69 14.67 15.51
CA ILE A 548 -13.50 14.81 16.73
C ILE A 548 -13.94 13.43 17.23
N LYS A 549 -14.30 12.51 16.32
CA LYS A 549 -14.61 11.12 16.66
C LYS A 549 -13.41 10.41 17.26
N PHE A 550 -12.24 10.53 16.64
CA PHE A 550 -11.00 9.97 17.16
C PHE A 550 -10.62 10.59 18.50
N LEU A 551 -10.79 11.91 18.67
CA LEU A 551 -10.58 12.54 19.97
C LEU A 551 -11.60 12.04 21.02
N ARG A 552 -12.87 11.87 20.67
CA ARG A 552 -13.90 11.35 21.58
C ARG A 552 -13.62 9.89 21.97
N PHE A 553 -13.19 9.07 21.02
CA PHE A 553 -12.76 7.69 21.27
C PHE A 553 -11.56 7.66 22.23
N SER A 554 -10.55 8.48 21.98
CA SER A 554 -9.37 8.60 22.86
C SER A 554 -9.76 9.09 24.25
N HIS A 555 -10.64 10.07 24.33
CA HIS A 555 -11.22 10.57 25.57
C HIS A 555 -11.93 9.45 26.33
N HIS A 556 -12.74 8.63 25.65
CA HIS A 556 -13.41 7.49 26.27
C HIS A 556 -12.42 6.47 26.87
N LEU A 557 -11.33 6.17 26.16
CA LEU A 557 -10.29 5.27 26.66
C LEU A 557 -9.60 5.81 27.92
N ILE A 558 -9.20 7.08 27.90
CA ILE A 558 -8.50 7.68 29.06
C ILE A 558 -9.44 7.88 30.25
N GLU A 559 -10.68 8.32 30.02
CA GLU A 559 -11.71 8.45 31.05
C GLU A 559 -11.97 7.09 31.73
N LYS A 560 -12.07 6.02 30.94
CA LYS A 560 -12.21 4.66 31.46
C LYS A 560 -10.99 4.19 32.26
N ASN A 561 -9.79 4.55 31.82
CA ASN A 561 -8.55 4.22 32.52
C ASN A 561 -8.39 5.03 33.81
N GLY A 562 -9.05 6.20 33.91
CA GLY A 562 -9.00 7.12 35.05
C GLY A 562 -7.73 7.98 35.11
N GLN A 563 -6.76 7.75 34.24
CA GLN A 563 -5.53 8.53 34.12
C GLN A 563 -4.93 8.33 32.73
N GLY A 564 -4.26 9.35 32.19
CA GLY A 564 -3.52 9.20 30.94
C GLY A 564 -3.36 10.49 30.14
N ILE A 565 -2.83 10.35 28.93
CA ILE A 565 -2.47 11.45 28.03
C ILE A 565 -3.11 11.21 26.66
N ILE A 566 -3.67 12.27 26.08
CA ILE A 566 -4.04 12.32 24.67
C ILE A 566 -3.15 13.36 23.98
N ALA A 567 -2.42 12.97 22.94
CA ALA A 567 -1.52 13.86 22.22
C ALA A 567 -1.62 13.68 20.70
N MET A 568 -2.34 14.57 20.03
CA MET A 568 -2.67 14.44 18.61
C MET A 568 -2.37 15.72 17.83
N ILE A 569 -2.09 15.56 16.53
CA ILE A 569 -2.19 16.67 15.57
C ILE A 569 -3.57 16.62 14.90
N THR A 570 -4.35 17.68 15.05
CA THR A 570 -5.72 17.74 14.54
C THR A 570 -6.00 19.06 13.84
N ASN A 571 -7.17 19.15 13.20
CA ASN A 571 -7.74 20.43 12.79
C ASN A 571 -7.95 21.34 14.02
N ASN A 572 -7.64 22.64 13.91
CA ASN A 572 -7.77 23.62 15.00
C ASN A 572 -9.19 24.19 15.17
N SER A 573 -10.17 23.78 14.35
CA SER A 573 -11.55 24.31 14.37
C SER A 573 -12.26 24.18 15.72
N PHE A 574 -11.88 23.22 16.57
CA PHE A 574 -12.49 23.06 17.89
C PHE A 574 -12.07 24.12 18.91
N VAL A 575 -10.95 24.82 18.68
CA VAL A 575 -10.39 25.80 19.63
C VAL A 575 -11.37 26.95 19.84
N ASN A 576 -11.88 27.54 18.75
CA ASN A 576 -12.78 28.70 18.79
C ASN A 576 -14.17 28.45 18.16
N GLY A 577 -14.43 27.28 17.58
CA GLY A 577 -15.69 27.01 16.91
C GLY A 577 -16.90 27.01 17.86
N LEU A 578 -18.01 27.58 17.40
CA LEU A 578 -19.24 27.82 18.19
C LEU A 578 -19.87 26.52 18.73
N THR A 579 -20.00 25.50 17.89
CA THR A 579 -20.58 24.21 18.26
C THR A 579 -19.65 23.35 19.10
N HIS A 580 -18.35 23.65 19.11
CA HIS A 580 -17.34 22.90 19.87
C HIS A 580 -17.30 23.30 21.35
N ARG A 581 -18.11 24.28 21.79
CA ARG A 581 -18.13 24.71 23.21
C ARG A 581 -18.42 23.56 24.17
N ARG A 582 -19.30 22.63 23.79
CA ARG A 582 -19.67 21.49 24.63
C ARG A 582 -18.57 20.44 24.67
N MET A 583 -17.94 20.18 23.52
CA MET A 583 -16.71 19.38 23.44
C MET A 583 -15.61 19.95 24.35
N ARG A 584 -15.33 21.26 24.30
CA ARG A 584 -14.35 21.90 25.19
C ARG A 584 -14.71 21.76 26.67
N GLU A 585 -15.98 21.94 27.03
CA GLU A 585 -16.46 21.73 28.39
C GLU A 585 -16.24 20.29 28.87
N CYS A 586 -16.51 19.29 28.03
CA CYS A 586 -16.25 17.89 28.35
C CYS A 586 -14.75 17.60 28.56
N LEU A 587 -13.88 18.19 27.73
CA LEU A 587 -12.43 18.03 27.88
C LEU A 587 -11.92 18.64 29.20
N ILE A 588 -12.31 19.88 29.50
CA ILE A 588 -11.90 20.59 30.73
C ILE A 588 -12.39 19.88 32.00
N LYS A 589 -13.54 19.18 31.94
CA LYS A 589 -14.05 18.43 33.09
C LYS A 589 -13.30 17.13 33.37
N THR A 590 -12.61 16.59 32.37
CA THR A 590 -12.01 15.25 32.45
C THR A 590 -10.50 15.31 32.58
N PHE A 591 -9.84 16.28 31.93
CA PHE A 591 -8.39 16.42 31.93
C PHE A 591 -7.96 17.57 32.85
N ASP A 592 -6.96 17.31 33.68
CA ASP A 592 -6.38 18.29 34.61
C ASP A 592 -5.63 19.41 33.86
N ASP A 593 -4.89 19.03 32.80
CA ASP A 593 -4.09 19.94 31.97
C ASP A 593 -4.42 19.77 30.48
N ILE A 594 -4.50 20.90 29.76
CA ILE A 594 -4.73 20.93 28.30
C ILE A 594 -3.73 21.90 27.67
N TYR A 595 -2.77 21.35 26.91
CA TYR A 595 -1.80 22.11 26.14
C TYR A 595 -2.25 22.22 24.68
N LEU A 596 -2.35 23.44 24.15
CA LEU A 596 -2.71 23.70 22.76
C LEU A 596 -1.59 24.50 22.08
N LEU A 597 -0.97 23.88 21.06
CA LEU A 597 -0.04 24.55 20.16
C LEU A 597 -0.73 24.70 18.79
N ASP A 598 -1.27 25.89 18.52
CA ASP A 598 -1.88 26.19 17.21
C ASP A 598 -0.78 26.49 16.20
N LEU A 599 -0.67 25.65 15.17
CA LEU A 599 0.27 25.84 14.07
C LEU A 599 -0.27 26.76 12.97
N HIS A 600 -1.48 27.30 13.15
CA HIS A 600 -2.15 28.15 12.17
C HIS A 600 -2.34 27.44 10.81
N GLY A 601 -2.07 28.10 9.69
CA GLY A 601 -2.16 27.51 8.35
C GLY A 601 -3.59 27.39 7.80
N ASP A 602 -4.56 28.09 8.38
CA ASP A 602 -5.92 28.15 7.82
C ASP A 602 -6.02 29.27 6.78
N SER A 603 -5.72 28.91 5.52
CA SER A 603 -5.83 29.83 4.39
C SER A 603 -7.23 30.45 4.21
N LYS A 604 -8.28 29.87 4.82
CA LYS A 604 -9.64 30.45 4.80
C LYS A 604 -9.81 31.57 5.82
N ARG A 605 -9.06 31.56 6.93
CA ARG A 605 -9.10 32.64 7.93
C ARG A 605 -8.39 33.90 7.45
N LYS A 606 -7.49 33.77 6.45
CA LYS A 606 -6.70 34.88 5.90
C LYS A 606 -5.88 35.59 6.98
N GLU A 607 -5.39 34.82 7.94
CA GLU A 607 -4.41 35.29 8.93
C GLU A 607 -3.08 35.63 8.21
N LYS A 608 -2.22 36.36 8.90
CA LYS A 608 -0.88 36.72 8.39
C LYS A 608 0.17 36.09 9.28
N ALA A 609 1.21 35.55 8.66
CA ALA A 609 2.41 35.11 9.35
C ALA A 609 3.12 36.31 10.02
N PRO A 610 3.99 36.09 11.03
CA PRO A 610 4.70 37.16 11.72
C PRO A 610 5.54 38.07 10.81
N ASP A 611 5.97 37.58 9.65
CA ASP A 611 6.70 38.32 8.61
C ASP A 611 5.78 39.12 7.66
N GLY A 612 4.47 39.09 7.87
CA GLY A 612 3.45 39.74 7.04
C GLY A 612 3.03 38.94 5.81
N GLY A 613 3.59 37.75 5.59
CA GLY A 613 3.21 36.80 4.55
C GLY A 613 1.82 36.20 4.76
N LYS A 614 1.35 35.43 3.76
CA LYS A 614 0.10 34.67 3.90
C LYS A 614 0.31 33.53 4.89
N ASP A 615 -0.66 33.33 5.77
CA ASP A 615 -0.74 32.13 6.58
C ASP A 615 -1.30 30.97 5.73
N GLU A 616 -0.42 30.10 5.23
CA GLU A 616 -0.75 28.97 4.38
C GLU A 616 -0.04 27.68 4.82
N LYS A 617 -0.60 26.54 4.39
CA LYS A 617 -0.21 25.18 4.80
C LYS A 617 1.14 24.73 4.27
#